data_AF-A0A967K0X6-F1
#
_entry.id   AF-A0A967K0X6-F1
#
_cell.length_a   1.000
_cell.length_b   1.000
_cell.length_c   1.000
_cell.angle_alpha   90.00
_cell.angle_beta   90.00
_cell.angle_gamma   90.00
#
_symmetry.space_group_name_H-M   'P 1'
#
loop_
_entity.id
_entity.type
_entity.pdbx_description
1 polymer ?
#
loop_
_entity_poly.entity_id
_entity_poly.type
_entity_poly.pdbx_seq_one_letter_code
_entity_poly.pdbx_strand_id
1 'polypeptide(L)'
;MLTAFLQALSRHAAIVLAVGVFAGFAFPGLAALLRPLLPPAVAGLLFLALLRVDWDALRRHASRPLASALLCLWFLIVTPALVWLVVVAAGLETGLATALVLAA
;
A
#
# COMPACT_ATOMS: atom_id res chain seq x y z
N MET A 1 5.88 11.62 -25.80
CA MET A 1 4.45 11.58 -25.40
C MET A 1 4.19 10.63 -24.23
N LEU A 2 4.71 9.39 -24.25
CA LEU A 2 4.54 8.41 -23.15
C LEU A 2 5.02 8.94 -21.78
N THR A 3 6.20 9.57 -21.73
CA THR A 3 6.78 10.11 -20.48
C THR A 3 5.95 11.23 -19.84
N ALA A 4 5.38 12.12 -20.67
CA ALA A 4 4.49 13.18 -20.20
C ALA A 4 3.18 12.62 -19.61
N PHE A 5 2.65 11.55 -20.23
CA PHE A 5 1.50 10.83 -19.68
C PHE A 5 1.83 10.19 -18.33
N LEU A 6 2.94 9.46 -18.20
CA LEU A 6 3.35 8.89 -16.90
C LEU A 6 3.56 9.95 -15.81
N GLN A 7 4.08 11.13 -16.16
CA GLN A 7 4.21 12.24 -15.21
C GLN A 7 2.86 12.83 -14.79
N ALA A 8 1.92 12.99 -15.73
CA ALA A 8 0.57 13.44 -15.42
C ALA A 8 -0.16 12.45 -14.50
N LEU A 9 0.00 11.15 -14.77
CA LEU A 9 -0.55 10.06 -13.96
C LEU A 9 0.09 10.02 -12.57
N SER A 10 1.40 10.21 -12.46
CA SER A 10 2.08 10.30 -11.16
C SER A 10 1.63 11.53 -10.37
N ARG A 11 1.43 12.67 -11.04
CA ARG A 11 0.97 13.92 -10.41
C ARG A 11 -0.48 13.81 -9.88
N HIS A 12 -1.31 12.99 -10.53
CA HIS A 12 -2.71 12.78 -10.14
C HIS A 12 -2.98 11.38 -9.61
N ALA A 13 -1.96 10.67 -9.13
CA ALA A 13 -2.07 9.26 -8.74
C ALA A 13 -3.20 9.02 -7.73
N ALA A 14 -3.39 9.92 -6.76
CA ALA A 14 -4.48 9.85 -5.79
C ALA A 14 -5.87 9.94 -6.44
N ILE A 15 -6.07 10.84 -7.41
CA ILE A 15 -7.34 11.00 -8.13
C ILE A 15 -7.60 9.77 -9.00
N VAL A 16 -6.58 9.27 -9.68
CA VAL A 16 -6.68 8.05 -10.51
C VAL A 16 -7.07 6.84 -9.66
N LEU A 17 -6.48 6.70 -8.46
CA LEU A 17 -6.86 5.66 -7.51
C LEU A 17 -8.29 5.81 -7.03
N ALA A 18 -8.70 7.01 -6.61
CA ALA A 18 -10.07 7.28 -6.18
C ALA A 18 -11.07 6.92 -7.28
N VAL A 19 -10.86 7.43 -8.50
CA VAL A 19 -11.71 7.13 -9.66
C VAL A 19 -11.74 5.63 -9.95
N GLY A 20 -10.61 4.94 -9.86
CA GLY A 20 -10.53 3.49 -10.04
C GLY A 20 -11.35 2.70 -9.01
N VAL A 21 -11.30 3.09 -7.73
CA VAL A 21 -12.09 2.47 -6.66
C VAL A 21 -13.59 2.69 -6.88
N PHE A 22 -14.00 3.94 -7.14
CA PHE A 22 -15.40 4.25 -7.39
C PHE A 22 -15.93 3.58 -8.67
N ALA A 23 -15.10 3.49 -9.72
CA ALA A 23 -15.44 2.76 -10.94
C ALA A 23 -15.62 1.26 -10.66
N GLY A 24 -14.78 0.66 -9.81
CA GLY A 24 -14.93 -0.73 -9.37
C GLY A 24 -16.23 -0.98 -8.61
N PHE A 25 -16.68 0.01 -7.83
CA PHE A 25 -17.97 -0.04 -7.12
C PHE A 25 -19.16 0.10 -8.07
N ALA A 26 -19.09 1.00 -9.05
CA ALA A 26 -20.14 1.22 -10.05
C ALA A 26 -20.27 0.04 -11.05
N PHE A 27 -19.17 -0.63 -11.37
CA PHE A 27 -19.11 -1.73 -12.35
C PHE A 27 -18.43 -2.98 -11.76
N PRO A 28 -19.12 -3.73 -10.87
CA PRO A 28 -18.52 -4.86 -10.17
C PRO A 28 -18.07 -6.00 -11.10
N GLY A 29 -18.73 -6.18 -12.26
CA GLY A 29 -18.32 -7.18 -13.26
C GLY A 29 -16.96 -6.89 -13.88
N LEU A 30 -16.63 -5.61 -14.07
CA LEU A 30 -15.32 -5.19 -14.58
C LEU A 30 -14.23 -5.42 -13.53
N ALA A 31 -14.52 -5.11 -12.26
CA ALA A 31 -13.63 -5.38 -11.14
C ALA A 31 -13.33 -6.88 -10.99
N ALA A 32 -14.33 -7.76 -11.18
CA ALA A 32 -14.15 -9.21 -11.13
C ALA A 32 -13.18 -9.72 -12.21
N LEU A 33 -13.26 -9.18 -13.43
CA LEU A 33 -12.35 -9.50 -14.54
C LEU A 33 -10.90 -9.04 -14.29
N LEU A 34 -10.73 -7.89 -13.65
CA LEU A 34 -9.41 -7.30 -13.34
C LEU A 34 -8.77 -7.86 -12.05
N ARG A 35 -9.57 -8.43 -11.14
CA ARG A 35 -9.11 -9.03 -9.88
C ARG A 35 -7.92 -10.01 -10.03
N PRO A 36 -7.90 -10.96 -10.99
CA PRO A 36 -6.75 -11.87 -11.17
C PRO A 36 -5.45 -11.14 -11.60
N LEU A 37 -5.56 -9.91 -12.11
CA LEU A 37 -4.41 -9.08 -12.49
C LEU A 37 -3.79 -8.34 -11.29
N LEU A 38 -4.48 -8.28 -10.14
CA LEU A 38 -3.96 -7.60 -8.95
C LEU A 38 -2.65 -8.25 -8.43
N PRO A 39 -2.58 -9.57 -8.20
CA PRO A 39 -1.33 -10.19 -7.74
C PRO A 39 -0.12 -9.91 -8.64
N PRO A 40 -0.17 -10.10 -9.98
CA PRO A 40 0.99 -9.81 -10.83
C PRO A 40 1.30 -8.32 -10.92
N ALA A 41 0.30 -7.43 -10.85
CA ALA A 41 0.54 -5.98 -10.83
C ALA A 41 1.28 -5.54 -9.55
N VAL A 42 0.84 -6.03 -8.39
CA VAL A 42 1.51 -5.77 -7.11
C VAL A 42 2.92 -6.36 -7.11
N ALA A 43 3.09 -7.60 -7.58
CA ALA A 43 4.40 -8.23 -7.71
C ALA A 43 5.33 -7.43 -8.63
N GLY A 44 4.83 -6.96 -9.77
CA GLY A 44 5.59 -6.10 -10.69
C GLY A 44 5.98 -4.77 -10.04
N LEU A 45 5.08 -4.14 -9.29
CA LEU A 45 5.36 -2.89 -8.57
C LEU A 45 6.44 -3.11 -7.50
N LEU A 46 6.36 -4.19 -6.73
CA LEU A 46 7.38 -4.57 -5.75
C LEU A 46 8.72 -4.89 -6.42
N PHE A 47 8.71 -5.61 -7.55
CA PHE A 47 9.90 -5.90 -8.33
C PHE A 47 10.58 -4.61 -8.80
N LEU A 48 9.83 -3.68 -9.41
CA LEU A 48 10.36 -2.39 -9.83
C LEU A 48 10.86 -1.55 -8.65
N ALA A 49 10.15 -1.59 -7.52
CA ALA A 49 10.59 -0.91 -6.30
C ALA A 49 11.93 -1.48 -5.82
N LEU A 50 12.11 -2.80 -5.86
CA LEU A 50 13.34 -3.48 -5.50
C LEU A 50 14.49 -3.13 -6.44
N LEU A 51 14.23 -3.04 -7.75
CA LEU A 51 15.22 -2.59 -8.74
C LEU A 51 15.68 -1.15 -8.49
N ARG A 52 14.84 -0.33 -7.86
CA ARG A 52 15.14 1.08 -7.53
C ARG A 52 15.87 1.24 -6.19
N VAL A 53 16.07 0.15 -5.44
CA VAL A 53 16.78 0.19 -4.17
C VAL A 53 18.26 0.45 -4.40
N ASP A 54 18.78 1.48 -3.71
CA ASP A 54 20.19 1.81 -3.70
C ASP A 54 20.91 1.00 -2.60
N TRP A 55 21.89 0.18 -3.01
CA TRP A 55 22.69 -0.68 -2.13
C TRP A 55 23.51 0.12 -1.11
N ASP A 56 23.98 1.32 -1.47
CA ASP A 56 24.75 2.18 -0.56
C ASP A 56 23.86 2.75 0.54
N ALA A 57 22.63 3.14 0.18
CA ALA A 57 21.62 3.57 1.15
C ALA A 57 21.24 2.43 2.11
N LEU A 58 21.14 1.20 1.61
CA LEU A 58 20.88 0.00 2.41
C LEU A 58 22.00 -0.25 3.43
N ARG A 59 23.27 -0.19 3.00
CA ARG A 59 24.43 -0.42 3.86
C ARG A 59 24.53 0.64 4.97
N ARG A 60 24.19 1.90 4.67
CA ARG A 60 24.12 2.97 5.69
C ARG A 60 23.02 2.72 6.72
N HIS A 61 21.85 2.24 6.31
CA HIS A 61 20.77 1.89 7.24
C HIS A 61 21.12 0.67 8.12
N ALA A 62 21.88 -0.29 7.58
CA ALA A 62 22.39 -1.42 8.35
C ALA A 62 23.35 -1.00 9.48
N SER A 63 24.06 0.13 9.33
CA SER A 63 24.96 0.67 10.36
C SER A 63 24.24 1.36 11.53
N ARG A 64 22.92 1.58 11.44
CA ARG A 64 22.09 2.20 12.50
C ARG A 64 20.91 1.28 12.88
N PRO A 65 21.18 0.09 13.44
CA PRO A 65 20.16 -0.94 13.65
C PRO A 65 19.06 -0.50 14.61
N LEU A 66 19.36 0.35 15.60
CA LEU A 66 18.37 0.83 16.57
C LEU A 66 17.29 1.71 15.94
N ALA A 67 17.65 2.64 15.05
CA ALA A 67 16.69 3.51 14.40
C ALA A 67 15.77 2.71 13.45
N SER A 68 16.35 1.78 12.69
CA SER A 68 15.61 0.88 11.80
C SER A 68 14.71 -0.06 12.59
N ALA A 69 15.18 -0.63 13.70
CA ALA A 69 14.38 -1.50 14.58
C ALA A 69 13.22 -0.74 15.23
N LEU A 70 13.42 0.51 15.64
CA LEU A 70 12.35 1.33 16.21
C LEU A 70 11.29 1.68 15.16
N LEU A 71 11.70 1.98 13.91
CA LEU A 71 10.77 2.14 12.80
C LEU A 71 10.00 0.84 12.51
N CYS A 72 10.68 -0.29 12.44
CA CYS A 72 10.03 -1.59 12.26
C CYS A 72 9.04 -1.86 13.38
N LEU A 73 9.42 -1.66 14.64
CA LEU A 73 8.53 -1.82 15.79
C LEU A 73 7.30 -0.91 15.67
N TRP A 74 7.51 0.33 15.26
CA TRP A 74 6.44 1.29 15.07
C TRP A 74 5.46 0.86 13.97
N PHE A 75 5.97 0.47 12.79
CA PHE A 75 5.15 0.10 11.64
C PHE A 75 4.58 -1.33 11.68
N LEU A 76 5.23 -2.29 12.35
CA LEU A 76 4.74 -3.67 12.43
C LEU A 76 3.91 -3.96 13.67
N ILE A 77 4.07 -3.19 14.74
CA ILE A 77 3.40 -3.47 16.02
C ILE A 77 2.55 -2.29 16.45
N VAL A 78 3.11 -1.08 16.50
CA VAL A 78 2.38 0.07 17.06
C VAL A 78 1.22 0.49 16.16
N THR A 79 1.41 0.63 14.84
CA THR A 79 0.33 0.99 13.92
C THR A 79 -0.82 -0.02 13.90
N PRO A 80 -0.61 -1.35 13.72
CA PRO A 80 -1.72 -2.29 13.74
C PRO A 80 -2.38 -2.40 15.12
N ALA A 81 -1.64 -2.26 16.22
CA ALA A 81 -2.23 -2.24 17.56
C ALA A 81 -3.13 -1.02 17.79
N LEU A 82 -2.70 0.16 17.33
CA LEU A 82 -3.51 1.39 17.39
C LEU A 82 -4.77 1.26 16.53
N VAL A 83 -4.64 0.75 15.29
CA VAL A 83 -5.78 0.54 14.40
C VAL A 83 -6.76 -0.46 15.00
N TRP A 84 -6.27 -1.58 15.54
CA TRP A 84 -7.10 -2.55 16.24
C TRP A 84 -7.87 -1.93 17.41
N LEU A 85 -7.19 -1.11 18.23
CA LEU A 85 -7.81 -0.44 19.37
C LEU A 85 -8.92 0.51 18.94
N VAL A 86 -8.72 1.27 17.86
CA VAL A 86 -9.74 2.15 17.27
C VAL A 86 -10.92 1.33 16.71
N VAL A 87 -10.64 0.25 15.99
CA VAL A 87 -11.65 -0.64 15.39
C VAL A 87 -12.54 -1.27 16.46
N VAL A 88 -11.94 -1.75 17.56
CA VAL A 88 -12.67 -2.31 18.70
C VAL A 88 -13.50 -1.25 19.40
N ALA A 89 -12.92 -0.06 19.65
CA ALA A 89 -13.64 1.04 20.29
C ALA A 89 -14.84 1.55 19.46
N ALA A 90 -14.73 1.50 18.13
CA ALA A 90 -15.78 1.92 17.20
C ALA A 90 -16.83 0.82 16.92
N GLY A 91 -16.63 -0.41 17.40
CA GLY A 91 -17.56 -1.53 17.20
C GLY A 91 -17.73 -1.94 15.74
N LEU A 92 -16.69 -1.81 14.91
CA LEU A 92 -16.76 -2.07 13.48
C LEU A 92 -16.95 -3.56 13.15
N GLU A 93 -17.65 -3.81 12.05
CA GLU A 93 -17.93 -5.15 11.54
C GLU A 93 -16.63 -5.92 11.18
N THR A 94 -16.61 -7.23 11.42
CA THR A 94 -15.40 -8.07 11.37
C THR A 94 -14.66 -8.00 10.03
N GLY A 95 -15.38 -7.85 8.91
CA GLY A 95 -14.77 -7.75 7.58
C GLY A 95 -14.00 -6.44 7.35
N LEU A 96 -14.60 -5.31 7.72
CA LEU A 96 -13.96 -3.99 7.62
C LEU A 96 -12.83 -3.85 8.65
N ALA A 97 -13.05 -4.37 9.86
CA ALA A 97 -12.04 -4.47 10.91
C ALA A 97 -10.78 -5.18 10.41
N THR A 98 -10.94 -6.36 9.78
CA THR A 98 -9.81 -7.14 9.25
C THR A 98 -9.09 -6.39 8.14
N ALA A 99 -9.83 -5.76 7.21
CA ALA A 99 -9.24 -4.99 6.12
C ALA A 99 -8.41 -3.79 6.63
N LEU A 100 -8.92 -3.07 7.63
CA LEU A 100 -8.24 -1.93 8.23
C LEU A 100 -6.96 -2.36 8.97
N VAL A 101 -7.00 -3.46 9.72
CA VAL A 101 -5.82 -3.99 10.42
C VAL A 101 -4.76 -4.50 9.45
N LEU A 102 -5.16 -5.12 8.33
CA LEU A 102 -4.21 -5.56 7.29
C LEU A 102 -3.57 -4.40 6.52
N ALA A 103 -4.19 -3.22 6.52
CA ALA A 103 -3.67 -2.03 5.83
C ALA A 103 -2.76 -1.15 6.72
N ALA A 104 -2.67 -1.46 8.02
CA ALA A 104 -1.93 -0.70 9.04
C ALA A 104 -0.45 -1.09 9.12
#